data_AF-A0ABD3N5N3-F1
#
_entry.id   AF-A0ABD3N5N3-F1
#
_cell.length_a   1.000
_cell.length_b   1.000
_cell.length_c   1.000
_cell.angle_alpha   90.00
_cell.angle_beta   90.00
_cell.angle_gamma   90.00
#
_symmetry.space_group_name_H-M   'P 1'
#
loop_
_entity.id
_entity.type
_entity.pdbx_description
1 polymer ?
#
loop_
_entity_poly.entity_id
_entity_poly.type
_entity_poly.pdbx_seq_one_letter_code
_entity_poly.pdbx_strand_id
1 'polypeptide(L)'
;MMPRSPRSKAAVAVLAASIATVSANSFPVEKPVTRFKPFSSLDTTAQNIAVEKLGYTEQTWNNHGLADVERLRWSSLTSNQRDAAVILGFGEKSWDCFINHYESYSWDELETAGVQEHYRGLGWTEAHWTQETTEPPYTESRWWDMLTDTEKAAANGICYFEENWDKLDMNPNPSFFPHPLPEFRYKPWSELGTTSQYIASGMMNYTEETWNQLNTAIVEKNTFLNLEQSQRDGALELGFYTHTWDCYMNHYLSYFWSSFHEDLRVAVETLGWTEEMWSDDSTVYPQSEEKMWADLTPDEKAAATRLCYFREIWDEEPITMWYDYDAKKNTAVTADGPVPKDINLDIFQETGYAGRDPGTVGVDAYTVDSSASLCNTVVTSIALALSMGLFLFV
;
A
#
# COMPACT_ATOMS: atom_id res chain seq x y z
N MET A 1 75.72 22.08 27.85
CA MET A 1 74.36 22.49 27.45
C MET A 1 74.35 22.68 25.95
N MET A 2 73.81 21.71 25.21
CA MET A 2 73.60 21.80 23.76
C MET A 2 72.09 21.87 23.48
N PRO A 3 71.61 22.73 22.58
CA PRO A 3 70.19 22.88 22.31
C PRO A 3 69.69 21.79 21.35
N ARG A 4 68.52 21.24 21.67
CA ARG A 4 67.79 20.24 20.86
C ARG A 4 67.19 20.91 19.63
N SER A 5 67.42 20.30 18.46
CA SER A 5 66.78 20.61 17.18
C SER A 5 65.32 20.13 17.16
N PRO A 6 64.36 20.90 16.61
CA PRO A 6 62.97 20.47 16.48
C PRO A 6 62.75 19.50 15.30
N ARG A 7 61.93 18.48 15.55
CA ARG A 7 61.49 17.44 14.60
C ARG A 7 60.69 18.06 13.43
N SER A 8 60.99 17.60 12.21
CA SER A 8 60.26 17.92 10.99
C SER A 8 58.82 17.41 11.06
N LYS A 9 57.85 18.26 10.73
CA LYS A 9 56.46 17.88 10.52
C LYS A 9 56.35 17.15 9.18
N ALA A 10 56.02 15.87 9.21
CA ALA A 10 55.58 15.13 8.04
C ALA A 10 54.23 15.68 7.59
N ALA A 11 54.12 16.08 6.33
CA ALA A 11 52.85 16.46 5.71
C ALA A 11 52.05 15.19 5.42
N VAL A 12 50.90 15.04 6.09
CA VAL A 12 49.88 14.04 5.76
C VAL A 12 49.12 14.59 4.56
N ALA A 13 49.29 13.97 3.40
CA ALA A 13 48.47 14.23 2.23
C ALA A 13 47.12 13.54 2.44
N VAL A 14 46.08 14.34 2.69
CA VAL A 14 44.69 13.88 2.69
C VAL A 14 44.28 13.74 1.22
N LEU A 15 44.17 12.50 0.74
CA LEU A 15 43.48 12.19 -0.50
C LEU A 15 41.99 12.45 -0.28
N ALA A 16 41.50 13.59 -0.75
CA ALA A 16 40.09 13.83 -0.91
C ALA A 16 39.59 12.93 -2.05
N ALA A 17 38.97 11.80 -1.70
CA ALA A 17 38.17 11.04 -2.65
C ALA A 17 36.98 11.91 -3.03
N SER A 18 36.97 12.40 -4.27
CA SER A 18 35.79 13.01 -4.89
C SER A 18 34.70 11.95 -4.96
N ILE A 19 33.74 12.02 -4.04
CA ILE A 19 32.50 11.27 -4.10
C ILE A 19 31.76 11.83 -5.31
N ALA A 20 31.82 11.11 -6.43
CA ALA A 20 30.94 11.39 -7.55
C ALA A 20 29.51 11.20 -7.04
N THR A 21 28.71 12.26 -7.09
CA THR A 21 27.27 12.18 -6.88
C THR A 21 26.72 11.29 -7.99
N VAL A 22 26.54 9.99 -7.69
CA VAL A 22 25.86 9.07 -8.57
C VAL A 22 24.44 9.62 -8.74
N SER A 23 24.04 9.83 -10.00
CA SER A 23 22.68 10.28 -10.32
C SER A 23 21.66 9.37 -9.62
N ALA A 24 20.65 9.96 -8.98
CA ALA A 24 19.64 9.25 -8.18
C ALA A 24 18.80 8.22 -8.97
N ASN A 25 19.04 8.06 -10.28
CA ASN A 25 18.35 7.12 -11.18
C ASN A 25 19.32 6.24 -11.98
N SER A 26 20.49 5.93 -11.42
CA SER A 26 21.46 5.04 -12.07
C SER A 26 21.22 3.59 -11.65
N PHE A 27 20.63 2.80 -12.54
CA PHE A 27 20.42 1.36 -12.34
C PHE A 27 21.62 0.53 -12.83
N PRO A 28 21.86 -0.68 -12.27
CA PRO A 28 22.92 -1.57 -12.73
C PRO A 28 22.69 -2.14 -14.13
N VAL A 29 21.43 -2.12 -14.61
CA VAL A 29 21.02 -2.56 -15.95
C VAL A 29 20.00 -1.59 -16.54
N GLU A 30 19.84 -1.60 -17.87
CA GLU A 30 18.90 -0.71 -18.56
C GLU A 30 17.45 -1.02 -18.13
N LYS A 31 16.69 0.03 -17.79
CA LYS A 31 15.28 -0.08 -17.38
C LYS A 31 14.42 -0.60 -18.55
N PRO A 32 13.65 -1.68 -18.37
CA PRO A 32 12.74 -2.19 -19.39
C PRO A 32 11.75 -1.12 -19.87
N VAL A 33 11.65 -0.95 -21.18
CA VAL A 33 10.76 0.06 -21.80
C VAL A 33 9.28 -0.32 -21.79
N THR A 34 8.98 -1.61 -21.54
CA THR A 34 7.63 -2.18 -21.67
C THR A 34 6.90 -2.27 -20.33
N ARG A 35 7.55 -2.73 -19.24
CA ARG A 35 6.89 -3.09 -17.96
C ARG A 35 6.19 -1.93 -17.27
N PHE A 36 6.88 -0.79 -17.19
CA PHE A 36 6.50 0.34 -16.33
C PHE A 36 5.63 1.34 -17.08
N LYS A 37 4.61 0.80 -17.78
CA LYS A 37 3.57 1.53 -18.48
C LYS A 37 2.25 0.79 -18.28
N PRO A 38 1.11 1.51 -18.30
CA PRO A 38 -0.20 0.88 -18.16
C PRO A 38 -0.42 -0.20 -19.23
N PHE A 39 -1.06 -1.31 -18.87
CA PHE A 39 -1.37 -2.42 -19.76
C PHE A 39 -2.13 -1.98 -21.01
N SER A 40 -3.06 -1.03 -20.84
CA SER A 40 -3.84 -0.42 -21.92
C SER A 40 -3.01 0.38 -22.94
N SER A 41 -1.76 0.74 -22.60
CA SER A 41 -0.82 1.42 -23.50
C SER A 41 0.02 0.47 -24.35
N LEU A 42 0.00 -0.82 -24.04
CA LEU A 42 0.67 -1.85 -24.83
C LEU A 42 -0.09 -2.09 -26.14
N ASP A 43 0.63 -2.44 -27.20
CA ASP A 43 -0.04 -2.95 -28.40
C ASP A 43 -0.66 -4.34 -28.14
N THR A 44 -1.63 -4.72 -28.98
CA THR A 44 -2.36 -5.99 -28.84
C THR A 44 -1.43 -7.22 -28.84
N THR A 45 -0.28 -7.15 -29.50
CA THR A 45 0.68 -8.26 -29.53
C THR A 45 1.35 -8.41 -28.16
N ALA A 46 1.82 -7.30 -27.58
CA ALA A 46 2.42 -7.29 -26.26
C ALA A 46 1.41 -7.70 -25.16
N GLN A 47 0.17 -7.22 -25.23
CA GLN A 47 -0.91 -7.62 -24.32
C GLN A 47 -1.15 -9.13 -24.37
N ASN A 48 -1.29 -9.70 -25.57
CA ASN A 48 -1.51 -11.14 -25.74
C ASN A 48 -0.33 -11.97 -25.22
N ILE A 49 0.91 -11.51 -25.44
CA ILE A 49 2.10 -12.19 -24.91
C ILE A 49 2.11 -12.15 -23.37
N ALA A 50 1.85 -10.99 -22.78
CA ALA A 50 1.79 -10.85 -21.32
C ALA A 50 0.74 -11.78 -20.70
N VAL A 51 -0.47 -11.81 -21.27
CA VAL A 51 -1.58 -12.64 -20.77
C VAL A 51 -1.33 -14.12 -21.03
N GLU A 52 -1.15 -14.52 -22.30
CA GLU A 52 -1.16 -15.93 -22.68
C GLU A 52 0.14 -16.68 -22.38
N LYS A 53 1.28 -15.97 -22.27
CA LYS A 53 2.60 -16.60 -22.13
C LYS A 53 3.24 -16.36 -20.77
N LEU A 54 2.98 -15.21 -20.16
CA LEU A 54 3.53 -14.87 -18.85
C LEU A 54 2.49 -14.98 -17.72
N GLY A 55 1.19 -15.05 -18.06
CA GLY A 55 0.12 -15.22 -17.07
C GLY A 55 -0.28 -13.93 -16.38
N TYR A 56 0.04 -12.77 -16.94
CA TYR A 56 -0.46 -11.50 -16.42
C TYR A 56 -1.96 -11.34 -16.68
N THR A 57 -2.62 -10.61 -15.80
CA THR A 57 -3.88 -9.93 -16.08
C THR A 57 -3.59 -8.43 -16.21
N GLU A 58 -4.58 -7.63 -16.65
CA GLU A 58 -4.42 -6.17 -16.62
C GLU A 58 -4.10 -5.66 -15.20
N GLN A 59 -4.77 -6.21 -14.18
CA GLN A 59 -4.54 -5.87 -12.78
C GLN A 59 -3.12 -6.23 -12.31
N THR A 60 -2.67 -7.45 -12.56
CA THR A 60 -1.33 -7.89 -12.11
C THR A 60 -0.20 -7.31 -12.96
N TRP A 61 -0.49 -6.83 -14.17
CA TRP A 61 0.45 -6.00 -14.92
C TRP A 61 0.51 -4.59 -14.34
N ASN A 62 -0.63 -3.95 -14.08
CA ASN A 62 -0.66 -2.56 -13.61
C ASN A 62 -0.17 -2.37 -12.18
N ASN A 63 -0.13 -3.45 -11.39
CA ASN A 63 0.31 -3.45 -10.01
C ASN A 63 1.49 -4.42 -9.82
N HIS A 64 2.68 -3.86 -9.58
CA HIS A 64 3.93 -4.62 -9.46
C HIS A 64 3.95 -5.56 -8.24
N GLY A 65 4.53 -6.74 -8.41
CA GLY A 65 4.69 -7.77 -7.37
C GLY A 65 3.48 -8.69 -7.20
N LEU A 66 2.41 -8.49 -7.99
CA LEU A 66 1.18 -9.30 -7.86
C LEU A 66 1.19 -10.57 -8.71
N ALA A 67 1.83 -10.55 -9.88
CA ALA A 67 1.82 -11.72 -10.76
C ALA A 67 2.78 -12.80 -10.27
N ASP A 68 2.34 -14.06 -10.22
CA ASP A 68 3.17 -15.19 -9.78
C ASP A 68 4.48 -15.32 -10.57
N VAL A 69 4.46 -14.94 -11.86
CA VAL A 69 5.65 -14.97 -12.72
C VAL A 69 6.75 -14.03 -12.22
N GLU A 70 6.42 -12.95 -11.50
CA GLU A 70 7.38 -11.99 -10.98
C GLU A 70 8.19 -12.53 -9.79
N ARG A 71 7.65 -13.55 -9.10
CA ARG A 71 8.37 -14.28 -8.03
C ARG A 71 9.44 -15.23 -8.56
N LEU A 72 9.54 -15.41 -9.88
CA LEU A 72 10.50 -16.31 -10.50
C LEU A 72 11.73 -15.53 -11.01
N ARG A 73 12.94 -15.95 -10.61
CA ARG A 73 14.16 -15.61 -11.37
C ARG A 73 14.11 -16.16 -12.80
N TRP A 74 14.88 -15.56 -13.68
CA TRP A 74 14.96 -15.90 -15.10
C TRP A 74 15.22 -17.38 -15.38
N SER A 75 16.11 -17.99 -14.58
CA SER A 75 16.46 -19.42 -14.73
C SER A 75 15.31 -20.36 -14.33
N SER A 76 14.37 -19.88 -13.51
CA SER A 76 13.18 -20.62 -13.08
C SER A 76 11.99 -20.45 -14.04
N LEU A 77 12.04 -19.49 -14.96
CA LEU A 77 11.06 -19.37 -16.04
C LEU A 77 11.08 -20.60 -16.95
N THR A 78 9.94 -20.96 -17.52
CA THR A 78 9.89 -21.94 -18.62
C THR A 78 10.55 -21.38 -19.88
N SER A 79 10.91 -22.25 -20.84
CA SER A 79 11.44 -21.77 -22.14
C SER A 79 10.48 -20.80 -22.83
N ASN A 80 9.18 -21.12 -22.80
CA ASN A 80 8.14 -20.28 -23.41
C ASN A 80 8.01 -18.91 -22.71
N GLN A 81 8.12 -18.88 -21.37
CA GLN A 81 8.10 -17.62 -20.62
C GLN A 81 9.34 -16.78 -20.92
N ARG A 82 10.53 -17.37 -21.00
CA ARG A 82 11.74 -16.64 -21.40
C ARG A 82 11.63 -16.06 -22.81
N ASP A 83 11.19 -16.85 -23.77
CA ASP A 83 11.01 -16.38 -25.16
C ASP A 83 10.00 -15.22 -25.22
N ALA A 84 8.90 -15.32 -24.48
CA ALA A 84 7.91 -14.25 -24.33
C ALA A 84 8.49 -12.99 -23.67
N ALA A 85 9.25 -13.13 -22.58
CA ALA A 85 9.92 -12.03 -21.91
C ALA A 85 10.94 -11.33 -22.83
N VAL A 86 11.70 -12.10 -23.63
CA VAL A 86 12.59 -11.54 -24.65
C VAL A 86 11.83 -10.71 -25.67
N ILE A 87 10.67 -11.17 -26.15
CA ILE A 87 9.84 -10.41 -27.09
C ILE A 87 9.34 -9.10 -26.46
N LEU A 88 9.02 -9.10 -25.16
CA LEU A 88 8.64 -7.90 -24.41
C LEU A 88 9.84 -6.99 -24.04
N GLY A 89 11.06 -7.36 -24.45
CA GLY A 89 12.26 -6.53 -24.25
C GLY A 89 13.04 -6.82 -22.97
N PHE A 90 12.77 -7.93 -22.30
CA PHE A 90 13.56 -8.36 -21.14
C PHE A 90 14.70 -9.29 -21.54
N GLY A 91 15.89 -9.05 -20.99
CA GLY A 91 16.93 -10.07 -20.84
C GLY A 91 16.99 -10.59 -19.41
N GLU A 92 17.80 -11.63 -19.20
CA GLU A 92 18.06 -12.24 -17.88
C GLU A 92 18.32 -11.20 -16.79
N LYS A 93 19.35 -10.36 -16.98
CA LYS A 93 19.72 -9.38 -15.95
C LYS A 93 18.62 -8.34 -15.68
N SER A 94 17.90 -7.88 -16.71
CA SER A 94 16.81 -6.93 -16.51
C SER A 94 15.60 -7.56 -15.85
N TRP A 95 15.33 -8.84 -16.09
CA TRP A 95 14.26 -9.58 -15.42
C TRP A 95 14.60 -9.79 -13.94
N ASP A 96 15.77 -10.35 -13.65
CA ASP A 96 16.17 -10.61 -12.27
C ASP A 96 16.26 -9.31 -11.47
N CYS A 97 16.68 -8.20 -12.09
CA CYS A 97 16.76 -6.91 -11.41
C CYS A 97 15.39 -6.20 -11.30
N PHE A 98 14.68 -5.93 -12.40
CA PHE A 98 13.48 -5.06 -12.38
C PHE A 98 12.16 -5.78 -12.11
N ILE A 99 12.12 -7.12 -12.26
CA ILE A 99 10.90 -7.91 -12.08
C ILE A 99 10.99 -8.71 -10.78
N ASN A 100 12.02 -9.54 -10.65
CA ASN A 100 12.18 -10.38 -9.46
C ASN A 100 12.87 -9.67 -8.31
N HIS A 101 13.57 -8.56 -8.58
CA HIS A 101 14.45 -7.90 -7.61
C HIS A 101 15.48 -8.81 -6.95
N TYR A 102 15.81 -9.96 -7.55
CA TYR A 102 16.60 -11.04 -6.95
C TYR A 102 15.97 -11.71 -5.72
N GLU A 103 14.68 -11.50 -5.43
CA GLU A 103 14.00 -12.07 -4.25
C GLU A 103 13.98 -13.60 -4.23
N SER A 104 14.13 -14.25 -5.39
CA SER A 104 14.18 -15.73 -5.47
C SER A 104 15.60 -16.31 -5.39
N TYR A 105 16.62 -15.48 -5.15
CA TYR A 105 18.00 -15.90 -4.96
C TYR A 105 18.21 -16.33 -3.50
N SER A 106 19.12 -17.26 -3.25
CA SER A 106 19.63 -17.48 -1.90
C SER A 106 20.54 -16.33 -1.45
N TRP A 107 20.78 -16.19 -0.15
CA TRP A 107 21.67 -15.14 0.38
C TRP A 107 23.09 -15.20 -0.23
N ASP A 108 23.64 -16.41 -0.41
CA ASP A 108 24.93 -16.64 -1.08
C ASP A 108 24.88 -16.32 -2.59
N GLU A 109 23.76 -16.59 -3.26
CA GLU A 109 23.56 -16.24 -4.67
C GLU A 109 23.50 -14.73 -4.86
N LEU A 110 22.96 -13.96 -3.90
CA LEU A 110 23.00 -12.48 -3.92
C LEU A 110 24.45 -11.94 -3.89
N GLU A 111 25.35 -12.57 -3.13
CA GLU A 111 26.77 -12.19 -3.11
C GLU A 111 27.40 -12.47 -4.47
N THR A 112 27.12 -13.64 -5.03
CA THR A 112 27.60 -14.05 -6.36
C THR A 112 27.09 -13.12 -7.46
N ALA A 113 25.84 -12.66 -7.37
CA ALA A 113 25.23 -11.69 -8.26
C ALA A 113 25.73 -10.25 -8.04
N GLY A 114 26.46 -10.00 -6.94
CA GLY A 114 27.01 -8.70 -6.60
C GLY A 114 25.99 -7.70 -6.04
N VAL A 115 24.85 -8.19 -5.53
CA VAL A 115 23.73 -7.35 -5.05
C VAL A 115 23.49 -7.46 -3.54
N GLN A 116 24.16 -8.38 -2.84
CA GLN A 116 23.98 -8.59 -1.39
C GLN A 116 24.24 -7.30 -0.57
N GLU A 117 25.25 -6.50 -0.94
CA GLU A 117 25.57 -5.25 -0.23
C GLU A 117 24.47 -4.19 -0.37
N HIS A 118 23.70 -4.21 -1.46
CA HIS A 118 22.54 -3.33 -1.62
C HIS A 118 21.43 -3.71 -0.63
N TYR A 119 21.14 -5.00 -0.49
CA TYR A 119 20.22 -5.49 0.52
C TYR A 119 20.68 -5.14 1.95
N ARG A 120 21.97 -5.29 2.27
CA ARG A 120 22.52 -4.84 3.55
C ARG A 120 22.33 -3.34 3.79
N GLY A 121 22.47 -2.53 2.74
CA GLY A 121 22.19 -1.08 2.77
C GLY A 121 20.75 -0.75 3.14
N LEU A 122 19.82 -1.65 2.84
CA LEU A 122 18.40 -1.60 3.23
C LEU A 122 18.13 -2.32 4.57
N GLY A 123 19.16 -2.67 5.33
CA GLY A 123 18.99 -3.33 6.63
C GLY A 123 18.67 -4.83 6.56
N TRP A 124 18.63 -5.43 5.38
CA TRP A 124 18.49 -6.88 5.25
C TRP A 124 19.72 -7.62 5.80
N THR A 125 19.46 -8.79 6.36
CA THR A 125 20.48 -9.71 6.88
C THR A 125 20.17 -11.10 6.37
N GLU A 126 21.14 -12.02 6.48
CA GLU A 126 20.91 -13.43 6.15
C GLU A 126 19.74 -14.01 6.93
N ALA A 127 19.63 -13.69 8.23
CA ALA A 127 18.54 -14.17 9.07
C ALA A 127 17.16 -13.67 8.59
N HIS A 128 17.07 -12.43 8.09
CA HIS A 128 15.84 -11.93 7.43
C HIS A 128 15.53 -12.78 6.19
N TRP A 129 16.54 -13.03 5.36
CA TRP A 129 16.41 -13.73 4.08
C TRP A 129 16.04 -15.21 4.24
N THR A 130 16.58 -15.88 5.26
CA THR A 130 16.32 -17.29 5.58
C THR A 130 15.12 -17.49 6.50
N GLN A 131 14.39 -16.41 6.84
CA GLN A 131 13.24 -16.43 7.74
C GLN A 131 13.58 -16.98 9.14
N GLU A 132 14.81 -16.75 9.59
CA GLU A 132 15.27 -17.09 10.95
C GLU A 132 14.85 -16.03 11.99
N THR A 133 14.36 -14.87 11.53
CA THR A 133 13.74 -13.83 12.35
C THR A 133 12.36 -13.47 11.79
N THR A 134 11.47 -13.04 12.68
CA THR A 134 10.12 -12.56 12.34
C THR A 134 10.07 -11.06 12.14
N GLU A 135 11.07 -10.32 12.64
CA GLU A 135 11.16 -8.88 12.45
C GLU A 135 11.58 -8.58 11.01
N PRO A 136 10.81 -7.79 10.25
CA PRO A 136 11.23 -7.35 8.93
C PRO A 136 12.37 -6.32 9.04
N PRO A 137 13.18 -6.14 7.98
CA PRO A 137 14.10 -5.01 7.91
C PRO A 137 13.34 -3.69 8.00
N TYR A 138 13.90 -2.72 8.73
CA TYR A 138 13.23 -1.43 9.01
C TYR A 138 12.86 -0.61 7.77
N THR A 139 13.42 -0.92 6.59
CA THR A 139 13.05 -0.25 5.34
C THR A 139 11.84 -0.87 4.66
N GLU A 140 11.45 -2.11 4.98
CA GLU A 140 10.26 -2.74 4.36
C GLU A 140 8.97 -1.96 4.63
N SER A 141 8.95 -1.22 5.73
CA SER A 141 7.87 -0.30 6.08
C SER A 141 8.12 1.14 5.71
N ARG A 142 9.19 1.42 4.98
CA ARG A 142 9.43 2.77 4.52
C ARG A 142 8.97 2.93 3.09
N TRP A 143 8.40 4.08 2.90
CA TRP A 143 8.10 4.65 1.62
C TRP A 143 9.34 5.19 0.97
N TRP A 144 9.32 5.29 -0.36
CA TRP A 144 10.48 5.78 -1.09
C TRP A 144 10.92 7.16 -0.60
N ASP A 145 10.00 8.09 -0.36
CA ASP A 145 10.30 9.44 0.14
C ASP A 145 10.91 9.43 1.56
N MET A 146 10.57 8.45 2.38
CA MET A 146 11.12 8.21 3.72
C MET A 146 12.51 7.56 3.71
N LEU A 147 12.96 7.04 2.55
CA LEU A 147 14.31 6.50 2.42
C LEU A 147 15.35 7.62 2.39
N THR A 148 16.45 7.41 3.10
CA THR A 148 17.64 8.26 2.99
C THR A 148 18.28 8.13 1.60
N ASP A 149 19.11 9.10 1.19
CA ASP A 149 19.82 9.01 -0.10
C ASP A 149 20.68 7.74 -0.23
N THR A 150 21.23 7.25 0.88
CA THR A 150 22.01 6.00 0.90
C THR A 150 21.10 4.78 0.70
N GLU A 151 19.93 4.76 1.34
CA GLU A 151 18.92 3.70 1.18
C GLU A 151 18.37 3.70 -0.25
N LYS A 152 18.02 4.87 -0.82
CA LYS A 152 17.61 5.01 -2.24
C LYS A 152 18.68 4.52 -3.20
N ALA A 153 19.95 4.83 -2.94
CA ALA A 153 21.06 4.33 -3.75
C ALA A 153 21.21 2.80 -3.67
N ALA A 154 20.98 2.22 -2.48
CA ALA A 154 20.95 0.78 -2.29
C ALA A 154 19.77 0.13 -3.03
N ALA A 155 18.55 0.68 -2.89
CA ALA A 155 17.36 0.25 -3.61
C ALA A 155 17.54 0.31 -5.14
N ASN A 156 18.09 1.41 -5.67
CA ASN A 156 18.47 1.53 -7.08
C ASN A 156 19.46 0.44 -7.54
N GLY A 157 20.37 0.02 -6.65
CA GLY A 157 21.33 -1.07 -6.90
C GLY A 157 20.69 -2.43 -7.12
N ILE A 158 19.43 -2.61 -6.69
CA ILE A 158 18.57 -3.77 -6.97
C ILE A 158 17.35 -3.38 -7.81
N CYS A 159 17.49 -2.32 -8.60
CA CYS A 159 16.50 -1.83 -9.56
C CYS A 159 15.13 -1.43 -8.98
N TYR A 160 15.07 -1.12 -7.68
CA TYR A 160 13.96 -0.39 -7.12
C TYR A 160 14.10 1.11 -7.41
N PHE A 161 12.96 1.74 -7.64
CA PHE A 161 12.76 3.18 -7.82
C PHE A 161 11.36 3.52 -7.28
N GLU A 162 11.05 4.81 -7.07
CA GLU A 162 9.81 5.25 -6.40
C GLU A 162 8.57 4.46 -6.83
N GLU A 163 8.31 4.39 -8.13
CA GLU A 163 7.09 3.78 -8.63
C GLU A 163 6.98 2.26 -8.36
N ASN A 164 8.06 1.48 -8.38
CA ASN A 164 7.97 0.04 -8.11
C ASN A 164 8.23 -0.33 -6.64
N TRP A 165 9.00 0.49 -5.92
CA TRP A 165 9.18 0.37 -4.47
C TRP A 165 7.86 0.58 -3.75
N ASP A 166 7.17 1.67 -4.08
CA ASP A 166 5.87 2.00 -3.49
C ASP A 166 4.70 1.26 -4.17
N LYS A 167 4.98 0.37 -5.13
CA LYS A 167 4.01 -0.45 -5.87
C LYS A 167 2.87 0.37 -6.48
N LEU A 168 3.21 1.44 -7.20
CA LEU A 168 2.23 2.30 -7.86
C LEU A 168 1.29 1.52 -8.77
N ASP A 169 -0.02 1.77 -8.63
CA ASP A 169 -0.99 1.33 -9.63
C ASP A 169 -0.84 2.20 -10.88
N MET A 170 -0.59 1.56 -12.02
CA MET A 170 -0.51 2.22 -13.32
C MET A 170 -1.89 2.46 -13.97
N ASN A 171 -2.98 2.00 -13.36
CA ASN A 171 -4.32 2.33 -13.81
C ASN A 171 -4.59 3.84 -13.67
N PRO A 172 -5.28 4.46 -14.65
CA PRO A 172 -5.81 5.80 -14.44
C PRO A 172 -6.71 5.82 -13.21
N ASN A 173 -6.48 6.78 -12.31
CA ASN A 173 -7.34 7.04 -11.18
C ASN A 173 -8.07 8.37 -11.42
N PRO A 174 -9.27 8.37 -12.02
CA PRO A 174 -10.03 9.59 -12.29
C PRO A 174 -10.65 10.20 -11.02
N SER A 175 -10.55 9.49 -9.89
CA SER A 175 -11.17 9.89 -8.64
C SER A 175 -10.29 10.83 -7.83
N PHE A 176 -10.92 11.52 -6.88
CA PHE A 176 -10.22 12.37 -5.92
C PHE A 176 -9.61 11.57 -4.75
N PHE A 177 -9.77 10.24 -4.74
CA PHE A 177 -9.23 9.36 -3.72
C PHE A 177 -7.78 8.93 -4.02
N PRO A 178 -7.01 8.56 -2.99
CA PRO A 178 -5.66 8.00 -3.08
C PRO A 178 -5.42 6.87 -4.08
N HIS A 179 -6.43 6.06 -4.36
CA HIS A 179 -6.33 4.88 -5.23
C HIS A 179 -7.64 4.72 -6.00
N PRO A 180 -7.65 3.98 -7.12
CA PRO A 180 -8.88 3.67 -7.85
C PRO A 180 -9.96 3.06 -6.94
N LEU A 181 -11.17 3.61 -7.01
CA LEU A 181 -12.32 3.13 -6.23
C LEU A 181 -12.65 1.67 -6.63
N PRO A 182 -12.74 0.72 -5.68
CA PRO A 182 -13.04 -0.68 -5.99
C PRO A 182 -14.48 -0.82 -6.50
N GLU A 183 -14.66 -1.34 -7.73
CA GLU A 183 -15.98 -1.45 -8.38
C GLU A 183 -16.93 -2.45 -7.69
N PHE A 184 -16.42 -3.36 -6.87
CA PHE A 184 -17.14 -4.52 -6.38
C PHE A 184 -17.54 -4.43 -4.91
N ARG A 185 -16.78 -3.72 -4.07
CA ARG A 185 -17.01 -3.69 -2.61
C ARG A 185 -18.34 -3.06 -2.22
N TYR A 186 -18.71 -1.99 -2.93
CA TYR A 186 -19.87 -1.14 -2.63
C TYR A 186 -21.16 -1.62 -3.32
N LYS A 187 -21.27 -2.93 -3.54
CA LYS A 187 -22.47 -3.62 -3.99
C LYS A 187 -23.00 -4.44 -2.82
N PRO A 188 -24.32 -4.39 -2.51
CA PRO A 188 -24.90 -5.27 -1.52
C PRO A 188 -24.61 -6.74 -1.84
N TRP A 189 -24.48 -7.58 -0.81
CA TRP A 189 -24.21 -9.01 -0.96
C TRP A 189 -25.15 -9.67 -1.96
N SER A 190 -26.45 -9.33 -1.94
CA SER A 190 -27.47 -9.87 -2.84
C SER A 190 -27.24 -9.55 -4.33
N GLU A 191 -26.43 -8.54 -4.63
CA GLU A 191 -26.10 -8.09 -5.98
C GLU A 191 -24.75 -8.62 -6.48
N LEU A 192 -24.01 -9.32 -5.62
CA LEU A 192 -22.77 -9.99 -6.02
C LEU A 192 -23.05 -11.20 -6.92
N GLY A 193 -22.16 -11.43 -7.88
CA GLY A 193 -22.15 -12.69 -8.63
C GLY A 193 -21.84 -13.87 -7.71
N THR A 194 -22.34 -15.06 -8.08
CA THR A 194 -22.14 -16.29 -7.28
C THR A 194 -20.67 -16.60 -7.00
N THR A 195 -19.78 -16.32 -7.96
CA THR A 195 -18.33 -16.51 -7.81
C THR A 195 -17.77 -15.57 -6.75
N SER A 196 -18.13 -14.28 -6.80
CA SER A 196 -17.68 -13.28 -5.82
C SER A 196 -18.20 -13.60 -4.41
N GLN A 197 -19.45 -14.03 -4.27
CA GLN A 197 -19.98 -14.50 -2.97
C GLN A 197 -19.20 -15.72 -2.44
N TYR A 198 -18.84 -16.66 -3.32
CA TYR A 198 -18.07 -17.85 -2.93
C TYR A 198 -16.66 -17.47 -2.47
N ILE A 199 -15.97 -16.58 -3.17
CA ILE A 199 -14.65 -16.08 -2.76
C ILE A 199 -14.76 -15.30 -1.45
N ALA A 200 -15.70 -14.35 -1.36
CA ALA A 200 -15.89 -13.53 -0.17
C ALA A 200 -16.22 -14.38 1.08
N SER A 201 -17.10 -15.37 0.95
CA SER A 201 -17.41 -16.27 2.08
C SER A 201 -16.31 -17.30 2.36
N GLY A 202 -15.78 -17.95 1.33
CA GLY A 202 -14.90 -19.10 1.46
C GLY A 202 -13.44 -18.77 1.73
N MET A 203 -12.95 -17.63 1.23
CA MET A 203 -11.55 -17.21 1.37
C MET A 203 -11.40 -16.02 2.33
N MET A 204 -12.39 -15.14 2.39
CA MET A 204 -12.34 -13.91 3.20
C MET A 204 -13.21 -13.96 4.47
N ASN A 205 -13.94 -15.07 4.69
CA ASN A 205 -14.84 -15.25 5.84
C ASN A 205 -15.94 -14.17 5.99
N TYR A 206 -16.35 -13.52 4.90
CA TYR A 206 -17.51 -12.63 4.92
C TYR A 206 -18.81 -13.41 5.08
N THR A 207 -19.74 -12.84 5.83
CA THR A 207 -21.17 -13.16 5.77
C THR A 207 -21.88 -12.06 4.99
N GLU A 208 -23.16 -12.26 4.65
CA GLU A 208 -23.98 -11.20 4.08
C GLU A 208 -24.03 -9.95 4.99
N GLU A 209 -24.14 -10.17 6.31
CA GLU A 209 -24.16 -9.10 7.30
C GLU A 209 -22.84 -8.34 7.31
N THR A 210 -21.71 -9.03 7.47
CA THR A 210 -20.41 -8.37 7.56
C THR A 210 -19.93 -7.79 6.24
N TRP A 211 -20.45 -8.27 5.11
CA TRP A 211 -20.24 -7.62 3.82
C TRP A 211 -21.05 -6.33 3.71
N ASN A 212 -22.34 -6.35 4.04
CA ASN A 212 -23.21 -5.17 3.89
C ASN A 212 -22.93 -4.09 4.94
N GLN A 213 -22.32 -4.45 6.06
CA GLN A 213 -21.92 -3.54 7.12
C GLN A 213 -20.38 -3.47 7.19
N LEU A 214 -19.82 -2.41 6.60
CA LEU A 214 -18.38 -2.15 6.57
C LEU A 214 -17.79 -2.10 7.98
N ASN A 215 -16.50 -2.42 8.09
CA ASN A 215 -15.70 -2.43 9.32
C ASN A 215 -16.14 -3.46 10.39
N THR A 216 -17.05 -4.38 10.04
CA THR A 216 -17.51 -5.41 10.99
C THR A 216 -16.84 -6.76 10.77
N ALA A 217 -16.28 -7.03 9.57
CA ALA A 217 -15.55 -8.26 9.32
C ALA A 217 -14.14 -8.18 9.93
N ILE A 218 -13.66 -9.27 10.53
CA ILE A 218 -12.32 -9.33 11.13
C ILE A 218 -11.22 -9.06 10.09
N VAL A 219 -11.42 -9.53 8.85
CA VAL A 219 -10.44 -9.31 7.78
C VAL A 219 -10.21 -7.83 7.48
N GLU A 220 -11.25 -6.98 7.58
CA GLU A 220 -11.16 -5.53 7.32
C GLU A 220 -10.29 -4.80 8.36
N LYS A 221 -10.08 -5.41 9.53
CA LYS A 221 -9.23 -4.90 10.61
C LYS A 221 -7.76 -5.29 10.48
N ASN A 222 -7.36 -5.82 9.32
CA ASN A 222 -5.98 -6.13 9.01
C ASN A 222 -5.59 -5.43 7.73
N THR A 223 -4.33 -5.04 7.63
CA THR A 223 -3.74 -4.63 6.35
C THR A 223 -3.66 -5.82 5.42
N PHE A 224 -3.51 -5.53 4.13
CA PHE A 224 -3.41 -6.56 3.11
C PHE A 224 -2.26 -7.53 3.38
N LEU A 225 -1.11 -7.03 3.85
CA LEU A 225 0.05 -7.88 4.16
C LEU A 225 -0.19 -8.78 5.38
N ASN A 226 -1.03 -8.34 6.32
CA ASN A 226 -1.39 -9.08 7.52
C ASN A 226 -2.54 -10.08 7.33
N LEU A 227 -3.18 -10.09 6.16
CA LEU A 227 -4.12 -11.14 5.78
C LEU A 227 -3.39 -12.49 5.65
N GLU A 228 -4.08 -13.60 5.95
CA GLU A 228 -3.56 -14.93 5.61
C GLU A 228 -3.39 -15.09 4.09
N GLN A 229 -2.52 -16.00 3.63
CA GLN A 229 -2.27 -16.15 2.19
C GLN A 229 -3.55 -16.38 1.38
N SER A 230 -4.45 -17.25 1.84
CA SER A 230 -5.74 -17.48 1.17
C SER A 230 -6.64 -16.25 1.17
N GLN A 231 -6.55 -15.39 2.19
CA GLN A 231 -7.29 -14.13 2.23
C GLN A 231 -6.68 -13.12 1.26
N ARG A 232 -5.34 -13.02 1.15
CA ARG A 232 -4.71 -12.19 0.12
C ARG A 232 -5.12 -12.63 -1.29
N ASP A 233 -5.11 -13.93 -1.55
CA ASP A 233 -5.56 -14.49 -2.81
C ASP A 233 -7.04 -14.16 -3.07
N GLY A 234 -7.90 -14.29 -2.05
CA GLY A 234 -9.31 -13.95 -2.14
C GLY A 234 -9.57 -12.45 -2.38
N ALA A 235 -8.79 -11.58 -1.74
CA ALA A 235 -8.83 -10.14 -1.95
C ALA A 235 -8.41 -9.80 -3.39
N LEU A 236 -7.32 -10.41 -3.89
CA LEU A 236 -6.85 -10.26 -5.27
C LEU A 236 -7.91 -10.69 -6.29
N GLU A 237 -8.52 -11.86 -6.10
CA GLU A 237 -9.58 -12.39 -6.95
C GLU A 237 -10.86 -11.54 -6.93
N LEU A 238 -11.10 -10.81 -5.83
CA LEU A 238 -12.19 -9.83 -5.77
C LEU A 238 -11.84 -8.51 -6.45
N GLY A 239 -10.55 -8.24 -6.72
CA GLY A 239 -10.06 -7.03 -7.37
C GLY A 239 -9.36 -6.03 -6.44
N PHE A 240 -9.11 -6.42 -5.18
CA PHE A 240 -8.26 -5.65 -4.29
C PHE A 240 -6.79 -5.96 -4.52
N TYR A 241 -5.93 -5.02 -4.17
CA TYR A 241 -4.50 -5.21 -3.98
C TYR A 241 -4.09 -4.37 -2.77
N THR A 242 -2.81 -4.39 -2.39
CA THR A 242 -2.32 -3.78 -1.14
C THR A 242 -2.93 -2.42 -0.84
N HIS A 243 -2.81 -1.47 -1.77
CA HIS A 243 -3.24 -0.09 -1.51
C HIS A 243 -4.74 0.10 -1.51
N THR A 244 -5.47 -0.57 -2.40
CA THR A 244 -6.94 -0.45 -2.45
C THR A 244 -7.58 -1.14 -1.25
N TRP A 245 -7.00 -2.23 -0.77
CA TRP A 245 -7.42 -2.87 0.47
C TRP A 245 -7.15 -1.93 1.66
N ASP A 246 -5.90 -1.51 1.84
CA ASP A 246 -5.51 -0.72 3.00
C ASP A 246 -6.25 0.61 3.07
N CYS A 247 -6.56 1.21 1.92
CA CYS A 247 -7.34 2.44 1.86
C CYS A 247 -8.84 2.20 2.05
N TYR A 248 -9.49 1.36 1.22
CA TYR A 248 -10.96 1.29 1.17
C TYR A 248 -11.59 0.25 2.12
N MET A 249 -10.79 -0.65 2.68
CA MET A 249 -11.25 -1.69 3.60
C MET A 249 -10.77 -1.43 5.01
N ASN A 250 -9.47 -1.18 5.15
CA ASN A 250 -8.84 -0.98 6.45
C ASN A 250 -8.83 0.49 6.88
N HIS A 251 -8.91 1.43 5.93
CA HIS A 251 -8.74 2.86 6.16
C HIS A 251 -7.44 3.21 6.91
N TYR A 252 -6.40 2.41 6.67
CA TYR A 252 -5.11 2.49 7.35
C TYR A 252 -5.17 2.39 8.88
N LEU A 253 -6.31 1.97 9.44
CA LEU A 253 -6.48 1.84 10.88
C LEU A 253 -5.45 0.87 11.47
N SER A 254 -5.02 -0.13 10.68
CA SER A 254 -4.08 -1.18 11.08
C SER A 254 -2.60 -0.82 10.99
N TYR A 255 -2.28 0.44 10.72
CA TYR A 255 -0.90 0.89 10.57
C TYR A 255 -0.32 1.31 11.91
N PHE A 256 0.99 1.14 12.07
CA PHE A 256 1.72 1.83 13.13
C PHE A 256 1.82 3.33 12.81
N TRP A 257 1.90 4.19 13.83
CA TRP A 257 2.10 5.63 13.60
C TRP A 257 3.34 5.93 12.74
N SER A 258 4.42 5.19 12.98
CA SER A 258 5.67 5.29 12.22
C SER A 258 5.53 4.89 10.74
N SER A 259 4.47 4.17 10.39
CA SER A 259 4.14 3.74 9.03
C SER A 259 3.47 4.86 8.21
N PHE A 260 2.89 5.88 8.84
CA PHE A 260 2.36 6.99 8.06
C PHE A 260 3.48 7.77 7.35
N HIS A 261 3.44 7.81 6.02
CA HIS A 261 4.20 8.77 5.23
C HIS A 261 3.53 10.14 5.25
N GLU A 262 4.15 11.13 4.61
CA GLU A 262 3.88 12.53 4.87
C GLU A 262 2.40 12.92 4.71
N ASP A 263 1.74 12.51 3.62
CA ASP A 263 0.34 12.91 3.39
C ASP A 263 -0.67 12.15 4.25
N LEU A 264 -0.46 10.87 4.57
CA LEU A 264 -1.31 10.14 5.51
C LEU A 264 -1.12 10.69 6.92
N ARG A 265 0.11 11.07 7.29
CA ARG A 265 0.40 11.71 8.57
C ARG A 265 -0.34 13.04 8.69
N VAL A 266 -0.28 13.89 7.66
CA VAL A 266 -1.06 15.13 7.60
C VAL A 266 -2.56 14.83 7.73
N ALA A 267 -3.08 13.80 7.08
CA ALA A 267 -4.49 13.42 7.18
C ALA A 267 -4.88 13.02 8.61
N VAL A 268 -4.18 12.07 9.24
CA VAL A 268 -4.52 11.62 10.60
C VAL A 268 -4.35 12.75 11.63
N GLU A 269 -3.30 13.57 11.51
CA GLU A 269 -3.10 14.73 12.40
C GLU A 269 -4.16 15.81 12.19
N THR A 270 -4.64 16.01 10.96
CA THR A 270 -5.74 16.96 10.65
C THR A 270 -7.06 16.52 11.27
N LEU A 271 -7.31 15.21 11.34
CA LEU A 271 -8.44 14.66 12.10
C LEU A 271 -8.23 14.77 13.62
N GLY A 272 -7.04 15.15 14.07
CA GLY A 272 -6.71 15.40 15.47
C GLY A 272 -6.06 14.21 16.18
N TRP A 273 -5.74 13.14 15.45
CA TRP A 273 -4.98 12.02 16.00
C TRP A 273 -3.56 12.45 16.35
N THR A 274 -3.00 11.84 17.39
CA THR A 274 -1.59 11.94 17.76
C THR A 274 -1.02 10.53 17.91
N GLU A 275 0.30 10.41 17.90
CA GLU A 275 0.98 9.13 18.14
C GLU A 275 0.53 8.46 19.46
N GLU A 276 0.33 9.24 20.51
CA GLU A 276 -0.17 8.76 21.81
C GLU A 276 -1.62 8.25 21.74
N MET A 277 -2.47 8.87 20.92
CA MET A 277 -3.85 8.41 20.75
C MET A 277 -3.94 7.16 19.86
N TRP A 278 -3.01 7.01 18.92
CA TRP A 278 -2.99 5.93 17.92
C TRP A 278 -2.48 4.59 18.49
N SER A 279 -1.96 4.56 19.71
CA SER A 279 -1.49 3.32 20.33
C SER A 279 -2.64 2.40 20.72
N ASP A 280 -2.42 1.07 20.62
CA ASP A 280 -3.42 0.04 20.94
C ASP A 280 -4.00 0.12 22.37
N ASP A 281 -3.29 0.79 23.29
CA ASP A 281 -3.69 0.97 24.69
C ASP A 281 -4.39 2.31 24.98
N SER A 282 -4.56 3.16 23.96
CA SER A 282 -5.28 4.42 24.09
C SER A 282 -6.78 4.19 24.29
N THR A 283 -7.38 5.06 25.10
CA THR A 283 -8.85 5.17 25.26
C THR A 283 -9.36 6.56 24.87
N VAL A 284 -8.47 7.39 24.33
CA VAL A 284 -8.74 8.77 23.94
C VAL A 284 -8.79 8.82 22.43
N TYR A 285 -9.91 9.35 21.92
CA TYR A 285 -10.16 9.54 20.51
C TYR A 285 -10.24 11.04 20.22
N PRO A 286 -9.86 11.49 19.01
CA PRO A 286 -10.02 12.87 18.64
C PRO A 286 -11.50 13.24 18.45
N GLN A 287 -11.81 14.52 18.54
CA GLN A 287 -13.18 15.02 18.44
C GLN A 287 -13.80 14.72 17.05
N SER A 288 -13.00 14.53 16.01
CA SER A 288 -13.50 14.15 14.68
C SER A 288 -14.35 12.89 14.73
N GLU A 289 -13.98 11.90 15.54
CA GLU A 289 -14.70 10.62 15.69
C GLU A 289 -16.11 10.78 16.30
N GLU A 290 -16.40 11.94 16.90
CA GLU A 290 -17.74 12.26 17.44
C GLU A 290 -18.62 13.04 16.45
N LYS A 291 -18.09 13.38 15.27
CA LYS A 291 -18.79 14.18 14.25
C LYS A 291 -19.38 13.29 13.17
N MET A 292 -20.58 13.63 12.73
CA MET A 292 -21.08 13.16 11.43
C MET A 292 -20.29 13.83 10.31
N TRP A 293 -20.24 13.23 9.12
CA TRP A 293 -19.56 13.80 7.95
C TRP A 293 -20.02 15.23 7.64
N ALA A 294 -21.31 15.50 7.82
CA ALA A 294 -21.88 16.83 7.60
C ALA A 294 -21.29 17.92 8.53
N ASP A 295 -20.80 17.51 9.70
CA ASP A 295 -20.24 18.39 10.73
C ASP A 295 -18.70 18.50 10.66
N LEU A 296 -18.06 17.70 9.80
CA LEU A 296 -16.64 17.84 9.49
C LEU A 296 -16.37 19.17 8.77
N THR A 297 -15.27 19.81 9.16
CA THR A 297 -14.71 20.95 8.44
C THR A 297 -14.20 20.53 7.05
N PRO A 298 -14.01 21.46 6.10
CA PRO A 298 -13.45 21.11 4.80
C PRO A 298 -12.09 20.43 4.82
N ASP A 299 -11.25 20.77 5.80
CA ASP A 299 -9.93 20.16 6.00
C ASP A 299 -10.07 18.74 6.58
N GLU A 300 -10.97 18.54 7.56
CA GLU A 300 -11.28 17.20 8.09
C GLU A 300 -11.87 16.28 7.01
N LYS A 301 -12.75 16.78 6.13
CA LYS A 301 -13.25 15.99 4.99
C LYS A 301 -12.14 15.65 4.00
N ALA A 302 -11.21 16.56 3.74
CA ALA A 302 -10.05 16.29 2.90
C ALA A 302 -9.15 15.21 3.51
N ALA A 303 -8.91 15.28 4.82
CA ALA A 303 -8.19 14.27 5.56
C ALA A 303 -8.88 12.90 5.54
N ALA A 304 -10.17 12.84 5.87
CA ALA A 304 -10.96 11.61 5.80
C ALA A 304 -10.98 11.02 4.39
N THR A 305 -11.13 11.86 3.36
CA THR A 305 -11.04 11.46 1.95
C THR A 305 -9.66 10.89 1.58
N ARG A 306 -8.58 11.45 2.13
CA ARG A 306 -7.21 10.91 1.95
C ARG A 306 -7.04 9.54 2.62
N LEU A 307 -7.86 9.21 3.62
CA LEU A 307 -7.98 7.87 4.21
C LEU A 307 -9.07 7.02 3.53
N CYS A 308 -9.51 7.41 2.32
CA CYS A 308 -10.57 6.74 1.55
C CYS A 308 -11.96 6.69 2.21
N TYR A 309 -12.24 7.55 3.19
CA TYR A 309 -13.61 7.74 3.65
C TYR A 309 -14.40 8.64 2.71
N PHE A 310 -15.69 8.32 2.58
CA PHE A 310 -16.73 9.22 2.12
C PHE A 310 -17.89 9.16 3.12
N ARG A 311 -18.85 10.09 2.99
CA ARG A 311 -19.95 10.30 3.94
C ARG A 311 -20.55 9.01 4.48
N GLU A 312 -20.98 8.13 3.59
CA GLU A 312 -21.70 6.92 3.97
C GLU A 312 -20.84 5.92 4.76
N ILE A 313 -19.53 5.85 4.49
CA ILE A 313 -18.62 5.00 5.28
C ILE A 313 -18.31 5.67 6.63
N TRP A 314 -18.05 6.98 6.60
CA TRP A 314 -17.76 7.76 7.81
C TRP A 314 -18.94 7.72 8.80
N ASP A 315 -20.15 7.86 8.29
CA ASP A 315 -21.39 7.81 9.08
C ASP A 315 -21.86 6.36 9.36
N GLU A 316 -21.03 5.36 9.04
CA GLU A 316 -21.29 3.92 9.23
C GLU A 316 -22.62 3.42 8.61
N GLU A 317 -23.04 4.00 7.49
CA GLU A 317 -24.26 3.60 6.80
C GLU A 317 -24.08 2.26 6.05
N PRO A 318 -24.96 1.26 6.27
CA PRO A 318 -24.90 0.00 5.53
C PRO A 318 -25.07 0.19 4.02
N ILE A 319 -24.38 -0.64 3.23
CA ILE A 319 -24.37 -0.56 1.74
C ILE A 319 -25.79 -0.64 1.16
N THR A 320 -26.67 -1.40 1.82
CA THR A 320 -28.07 -1.58 1.42
C THR A 320 -28.90 -0.28 1.46
N MET A 321 -28.43 0.76 2.17
CA MET A 321 -29.14 2.04 2.30
C MET A 321 -28.86 3.02 1.17
N TRP A 322 -27.70 2.91 0.52
CA TRP A 322 -27.22 3.87 -0.49
C TRP A 322 -26.88 3.20 -1.84
N TYR A 323 -27.32 1.96 -2.03
CA TYR A 323 -27.30 1.28 -3.32
C TYR A 323 -28.62 1.44 -4.07
N ASP A 324 -28.54 1.80 -5.35
CA ASP A 324 -29.70 1.85 -6.25
C ASP A 324 -29.84 0.48 -6.94
N TYR A 325 -30.78 -0.34 -6.44
CA TYR A 325 -31.05 -1.69 -6.94
C TYR A 325 -31.63 -1.70 -8.36
N ASP A 326 -32.38 -0.67 -8.75
CA ASP A 326 -32.97 -0.59 -10.08
C ASP A 326 -31.90 -0.26 -11.13
N ALA A 327 -31.01 0.68 -10.81
CA ALA A 327 -29.90 1.06 -11.69
C ALA A 327 -28.64 0.20 -11.50
N LYS A 328 -28.62 -0.70 -10.50
CA LYS A 328 -27.49 -1.54 -10.12
C LYS A 328 -26.18 -0.77 -9.94
N LYS A 329 -26.26 0.31 -9.17
CA LYS A 329 -25.13 1.23 -8.97
C LYS A 329 -25.02 1.70 -7.53
N ASN A 330 -23.78 1.93 -7.10
CA ASN A 330 -23.50 2.73 -5.91
C ASN A 330 -23.97 4.17 -6.14
N THR A 331 -24.64 4.78 -5.16
CA THR A 331 -25.04 6.20 -5.20
C THR A 331 -24.25 7.10 -4.25
N ALA A 332 -23.52 6.52 -3.30
CA ALA A 332 -22.75 7.23 -2.29
C ALA A 332 -21.57 8.01 -2.90
N VAL A 333 -20.86 7.38 -3.83
CA VAL A 333 -19.70 8.00 -4.47
C VAL A 333 -19.61 7.60 -5.94
N THR A 334 -19.27 8.59 -6.77
CA THR A 334 -18.88 8.36 -8.15
C THR A 334 -17.37 8.53 -8.25
N ALA A 335 -16.70 7.55 -8.85
CA ALA A 335 -15.26 7.63 -9.11
C ALA A 335 -14.92 8.83 -10.02
N ASP A 336 -15.87 9.25 -10.87
CA ASP A 336 -15.70 10.39 -11.76
C ASP A 336 -16.39 11.64 -11.19
N GLY A 337 -15.66 12.74 -11.10
CA GLY A 337 -16.24 14.04 -10.76
C GLY A 337 -15.23 15.03 -10.22
N PRO A 338 -15.53 16.34 -10.26
CA PRO A 338 -14.72 17.33 -9.55
C PRO A 338 -14.77 17.02 -8.04
N VAL A 339 -13.65 17.29 -7.36
CA VAL A 339 -13.59 17.30 -5.90
C VAL A 339 -14.78 18.12 -5.35
N PRO A 340 -15.59 17.58 -4.43
CA PRO A 340 -16.67 18.33 -3.79
C PRO A 340 -16.15 19.66 -3.23
N LYS A 341 -16.93 20.74 -3.39
CA LYS A 341 -16.50 22.10 -3.03
C LYS A 341 -16.28 22.31 -1.54
N ASP A 342 -16.77 21.39 -0.72
CA ASP A 342 -16.62 21.35 0.73
C ASP A 342 -15.45 20.46 1.18
N ILE A 343 -14.59 20.00 0.26
CA ILE A 343 -13.32 19.33 0.55
C ILE A 343 -12.17 20.28 0.18
N ASN A 344 -11.30 20.58 1.14
CA ASN A 344 -10.14 21.44 0.93
C ASN A 344 -8.83 20.62 0.80
N LEU A 345 -8.44 20.29 -0.44
CA LEU A 345 -7.20 19.52 -0.68
C LEU A 345 -5.91 20.36 -0.54
N ASP A 346 -6.01 21.67 -0.32
CA ASP A 346 -4.83 22.54 -0.17
C ASP A 346 -4.00 22.16 1.08
N ILE A 347 -4.58 21.44 2.05
CA ILE A 347 -3.86 20.92 3.21
C ILE A 347 -2.71 19.98 2.85
N PHE A 348 -2.70 19.41 1.63
CA PHE A 348 -1.64 18.53 1.14
C PHE A 348 -0.73 19.20 0.09
N GLN A 349 -0.73 20.54 0.01
CA GLN A 349 0.12 21.25 -0.94
C GLN A 349 1.61 21.07 -0.63
N GLU A 350 1.98 21.02 0.65
CA GLU A 350 3.38 20.91 1.08
C GLU A 350 3.96 19.52 0.84
N THR A 351 3.14 18.47 0.94
CA THR A 351 3.52 17.08 0.64
C THR A 351 3.61 16.80 -0.86
N GLY A 352 3.25 17.79 -1.69
CA GLY A 352 3.20 17.64 -3.14
C GLY A 352 2.03 16.81 -3.66
N TYR A 353 1.09 16.41 -2.80
CA TYR A 353 -0.11 15.68 -3.19
C TYR A 353 -1.15 16.57 -3.88
N ALA A 354 -1.20 17.88 -3.55
CA ALA A 354 -2.09 18.81 -4.26
C ALA A 354 -1.72 18.89 -5.76
N GLY A 355 -2.36 18.04 -6.57
CA GLY A 355 -2.16 17.94 -8.02
C GLY A 355 -1.29 16.76 -8.51
N ARG A 356 -0.99 15.74 -7.69
CA ARG A 356 -0.47 14.44 -8.16
C ARG A 356 -1.59 13.42 -8.34
N ASP A 357 -1.47 12.56 -9.34
CA ASP A 357 -2.37 11.42 -9.51
C ASP A 357 -2.19 10.48 -8.30
N PRO A 358 -3.29 9.99 -7.71
CA PRO A 358 -3.19 9.30 -6.44
C PRO A 358 -2.78 7.83 -6.65
N GLY A 359 -1.66 7.44 -6.03
CA GLY A 359 -1.20 6.07 -5.86
C GLY A 359 0.09 6.06 -5.04
N THR A 360 0.28 5.01 -4.22
CA THR A 360 1.48 4.53 -3.46
C THR A 360 1.08 4.14 -2.02
N VAL A 361 1.49 2.95 -1.50
CA VAL A 361 1.73 2.60 -0.05
C VAL A 361 2.28 1.17 0.29
N GLY A 362 3.52 1.06 0.80
CA GLY A 362 4.05 -0.16 1.48
C GLY A 362 3.49 -0.39 2.89
N VAL A 363 4.30 -0.49 3.95
CA VAL A 363 4.00 -0.43 5.40
C VAL A 363 3.70 -1.62 6.32
N ASP A 364 4.37 -1.52 7.48
CA ASP A 364 4.24 -2.38 8.65
C ASP A 364 2.93 -2.12 9.38
N ALA A 365 2.36 -3.21 9.86
CA ALA A 365 1.00 -3.27 10.35
C ALA A 365 0.89 -4.20 11.56
N TYR A 366 -0.05 -3.94 12.45
CA TYR A 366 -0.36 -4.87 13.52
C TYR A 366 -1.33 -5.97 13.03
N THR A 367 -1.13 -7.20 13.51
CA THR A 367 -2.06 -8.31 13.28
C THR A 367 -3.07 -8.35 14.41
N VAL A 368 -4.37 -8.31 14.09
CA VAL A 368 -5.40 -8.63 15.07
C VAL A 368 -5.52 -10.16 15.12
N ASP A 369 -4.75 -10.81 15.98
CA ASP A 369 -4.76 -12.27 16.11
C ASP A 369 -6.12 -12.77 16.66
N SER A 370 -6.81 -13.57 15.85
CA SER A 370 -8.06 -14.25 16.21
C SER A 370 -7.90 -15.29 17.34
N SER A 371 -6.67 -15.63 17.72
CA SER A 371 -6.37 -16.58 18.79
C SER A 371 -6.46 -15.99 20.21
N ALA A 372 -6.54 -14.65 20.34
CA ALA A 372 -6.85 -13.97 21.60
C ALA A 372 -8.35 -14.03 21.92
N SER A 373 -8.83 -15.22 22.27
CA SER A 373 -10.09 -15.38 23.00
C SER A 373 -9.99 -14.65 24.35
N LEU A 374 -10.93 -13.71 24.56
CA LEU A 374 -11.30 -13.06 25.82
C LEU A 374 -10.30 -12.04 26.39
N CYS A 375 -10.32 -10.83 25.82
CA CYS A 375 -10.44 -9.64 26.67
C CYS A 375 -11.75 -8.93 26.32
N ASN A 376 -12.75 -9.14 27.17
CA ASN A 376 -13.95 -8.31 27.19
C ASN A 376 -13.49 -6.86 27.39
N THR A 377 -13.58 -6.04 26.35
CA THR A 377 -13.85 -4.62 26.53
C THR A 377 -15.11 -4.32 25.74
N VAL A 378 -16.07 -3.81 26.48
CA VAL A 378 -17.44 -3.55 26.08
C VAL A 378 -17.43 -2.48 24.99
N VAL A 379 -17.54 -2.88 23.72
CA VAL A 379 -18.16 -2.04 22.70
C VAL A 379 -19.67 -2.33 22.78
N THR A 380 -20.30 -1.81 23.83
CA THR A 380 -21.75 -1.60 23.77
C THR A 380 -22.00 -0.46 22.82
N SER A 381 -22.51 -0.81 21.64
CA SER A 381 -23.71 -0.22 21.07
C SER A 381 -23.90 1.28 21.34
N ILE A 382 -23.37 2.14 20.46
CA ILE A 382 -23.98 3.46 20.25
C ILE A 382 -24.99 3.31 19.11
N ALA A 383 -26.16 2.79 19.47
CA ALA A 383 -27.39 2.94 18.70
C ALA A 383 -28.59 2.77 19.64
N LEU A 384 -28.91 3.81 20.43
CA LEU A 384 -30.25 3.98 21.03
C LEU A 384 -30.43 5.39 21.63
N ALA A 385 -30.63 6.39 20.77
CA ALA A 385 -31.34 7.61 21.15
C ALA A 385 -32.85 7.37 21.01
N LEU A 386 -33.45 6.61 21.94
CA LEU A 386 -34.90 6.61 22.13
C LEU A 386 -35.30 7.84 22.93
N SER A 387 -36.06 8.71 22.28
CA SER A 387 -36.82 9.80 22.87
C SER A 387 -37.71 9.30 24.01
N MET A 388 -37.44 9.73 25.24
CA MET A 388 -38.44 9.79 26.30
C MET A 388 -38.74 11.26 26.62
N GLY A 389 -39.79 11.77 25.98
CA GLY A 389 -40.46 12.99 26.41
C GLY A 389 -41.26 12.72 27.68
N LEU A 390 -40.93 13.46 28.74
CA LEU A 390 -41.80 13.68 29.89
C LEU A 390 -43.15 14.25 29.43
N PHE A 391 -44.25 13.60 29.82
CA PHE A 391 -45.50 14.30 30.12
C PHE A 391 -46.06 13.75 31.44
N LEU A 392 -45.85 14.53 32.50
CA LEU A 392 -46.72 14.56 33.68
C LEU A 392 -47.71 15.70 33.44
N PHE A 393 -49.02 15.44 33.52
CA PHE A 393 -49.99 16.34 34.19
C PHE A 393 -51.35 15.64 34.37
N VAL A 394 -51.75 15.60 35.65
CA VAL A 394 -53.09 15.42 36.28
C VAL A 394 -53.78 14.06 36.15
#